data_AF-A0A1J5U3H0-F1
#
_entry.id   AF-A0A1J5U3H0-F1
#
_cell.length_a   1.000
_cell.length_b   1.000
_cell.length_c   1.000
_cell.angle_alpha   90.00
_cell.angle_beta   90.00
_cell.angle_gamma   90.00
#
_symmetry.space_group_name_H-M   'P 1'
#
loop_
_entity.id
_entity.type
_entity.pdbx_description
1 polymer ?
#
loop_
_entity_poly.entity_id
_entity_poly.type
_entity_poly.pdbx_seq_one_letter_code
_entity_poly.pdbx_strand_id
1 'polypeptide(L)'
;MVKLDDLDISILSFVADHPSCTVTDCAKSLFNPKNTEDLQRKDSMLRHRFKSLSSEKYLLETKNNNHSVFRIDNNLIHFGPELRFLNVGGEKFIHKDLVKDYCIIIYTKDGVVIKSLDKLEKKYSS
;
A
#
# COMPACT_ATOMS: atom_id res chain seq x y z
N MET A 1 4.63 3.35 -16.43
CA MET A 1 3.24 2.89 -16.21
C MET A 1 3.29 1.93 -15.04
N VAL A 2 2.92 2.36 -13.84
CA VAL A 2 3.13 1.56 -12.63
C VAL A 2 1.99 0.56 -12.51
N LYS A 3 2.26 -0.69 -12.88
CA LYS A 3 1.44 -1.80 -12.38
C LYS A 3 1.77 -1.93 -10.90
N LEU A 4 0.80 -1.65 -10.04
CA LEU A 4 0.94 -1.86 -8.59
C LEU A 4 1.15 -3.36 -8.34
N ASP A 5 2.34 -3.70 -7.90
CA ASP A 5 2.69 -5.06 -7.50
C ASP A 5 2.42 -5.31 -6.02
N ASP A 6 2.58 -6.55 -5.57
CA ASP A 6 2.31 -6.93 -4.19
C ASP A 6 3.14 -6.13 -3.17
N LEU A 7 4.36 -5.69 -3.53
CA LEU A 7 5.18 -4.85 -2.65
C LEU A 7 4.60 -3.44 -2.56
N ASP A 8 4.15 -2.87 -3.68
CA ASP A 8 3.47 -1.57 -3.67
C ASP A 8 2.22 -1.62 -2.78
N ILE A 9 1.44 -2.70 -2.86
CA ILE A 9 0.28 -2.91 -2.00
C ILE A 9 0.68 -3.01 -0.51
N SER A 10 1.75 -3.75 -0.20
CA SER A 10 2.28 -3.82 1.17
C SER A 10 2.72 -2.45 1.70
N ILE A 11 3.34 -1.62 0.86
CA ILE A 11 3.73 -0.25 1.24
C ILE A 11 2.48 0.58 1.56
N LEU A 12 1.47 0.56 0.69
CA LEU A 12 0.24 1.34 0.88
C LEU A 12 -0.51 0.91 2.14
N SER A 13 -0.60 -0.41 2.39
CA SER A 13 -1.18 -0.95 3.62
C SER A 13 -0.40 -0.47 4.85
N PHE A 14 0.93 -0.61 4.84
CA PHE A 14 1.77 -0.19 5.95
C PHE A 14 1.61 1.28 6.29
N VAL A 15 1.60 2.16 5.27
CA VAL A 15 1.46 3.61 5.47
C VAL A 15 0.07 3.98 5.97
N ALA A 16 -0.97 3.26 5.57
CA ALA A 16 -2.33 3.48 6.07
C ALA A 16 -2.43 3.18 7.59
N ASP A 17 -1.79 2.11 8.04
CA ASP A 17 -1.75 1.72 9.45
C ASP A 17 -0.80 2.61 10.29
N HIS A 18 0.22 3.18 9.65
CA HIS A 18 1.26 4.00 10.28
C HIS A 18 1.36 5.38 9.61
N PRO A 19 0.36 6.26 9.79
CA PRO A 19 0.41 7.59 9.20
C PRO A 19 1.60 8.38 9.74
N SER A 20 2.25 9.14 8.87
CA SER A 20 3.49 9.87 9.17
C SER A 20 4.74 8.99 9.37
N CYS A 21 4.72 7.75 8.88
CA CYS A 21 5.91 6.91 8.85
C CYS A 21 6.95 7.40 7.84
N THR A 22 8.20 6.97 8.06
CA THR A 22 9.30 7.15 7.11
C THR A 22 9.50 5.89 6.26
N VAL A 23 10.27 6.03 5.16
CA VAL A 23 10.69 4.87 4.34
C VAL A 23 11.47 3.85 5.18
N THR A 24 12.27 4.32 6.13
CA THR A 24 13.07 3.47 7.01
C THR A 24 12.20 2.65 7.96
N ASP A 25 11.11 3.22 8.47
CA ASP A 25 10.15 2.49 9.32
C ASP A 25 9.47 1.36 8.53
N CYS A 26 9.08 1.66 7.29
CA CYS A 26 8.53 0.67 6.37
C CYS A 26 9.53 -0.45 6.07
N ALA A 27 10.81 -0.11 5.83
CA ALA A 27 11.87 -1.09 5.59
C ALA A 27 12.05 -2.05 6.77
N LYS A 28 12.03 -1.51 8.00
CA LYS A 28 12.16 -2.30 9.23
C LYS A 28 10.98 -3.24 9.40
N SER A 29 9.75 -2.75 9.19
CA SER A 29 8.54 -3.54 9.37
C SER A 29 8.39 -4.64 8.31
N LEU A 30 8.56 -4.31 7.02
CA LEU A 30 8.32 -5.25 5.93
C LEU A 30 9.40 -6.33 5.77
N PHE A 31 10.66 -6.02 6.11
CA PHE A 31 11.78 -6.92 5.81
C PHE A 31 12.53 -7.43 7.03
N ASN A 32 12.31 -6.86 8.22
CA ASN A 32 13.02 -7.20 9.46
C ASN A 32 14.55 -7.37 9.25
N PRO A 33 15.25 -6.35 8.73
CA PRO A 33 16.65 -6.46 8.35
C PRO A 33 17.55 -6.74 9.57
N LYS A 34 18.51 -7.66 9.41
CA LYS A 34 19.35 -8.14 10.52
C LYS A 34 20.56 -7.26 10.81
N ASN A 35 20.92 -6.37 9.89
CA ASN A 35 22.07 -5.48 10.02
C ASN A 35 21.89 -4.19 9.22
N THR A 36 22.79 -3.23 9.41
CA THR A 36 22.74 -1.90 8.79
C THR A 36 22.84 -1.95 7.27
N GLU A 37 23.64 -2.85 6.71
CA GLU A 37 23.82 -2.98 5.25
C GLU A 37 22.54 -3.45 4.57
N ASP A 38 21.89 -4.49 5.12
CA ASP A 38 20.62 -4.98 4.60
C ASP A 38 19.52 -3.92 4.75
N LEU A 39 19.48 -3.21 5.89
CA LEU A 39 18.57 -2.09 6.08
C LEU A 39 18.78 -1.02 5.00
N GLN A 40 20.01 -0.58 4.74
CA GLN A 40 20.30 0.44 3.72
C GLN A 40 19.89 -0.02 2.32
N ARG A 41 20.09 -1.30 2.00
CA ARG A 41 19.66 -1.89 0.72
C ARG A 41 18.14 -1.89 0.56
N LYS A 42 17.41 -2.35 1.59
CA LYS A 42 15.93 -2.37 1.58
C LYS A 42 15.35 -0.97 1.54
N ASP A 43 15.92 -0.06 2.33
CA ASP A 43 15.53 1.34 2.40
C ASP A 43 15.72 2.03 1.03
N SER A 44 16.87 1.85 0.38
CA SER A 44 17.13 2.41 -0.97
C SER A 44 16.15 1.90 -2.02
N MET A 45 15.83 0.61 -2.00
CA MET A 45 14.81 0.02 -2.87
C MET A 45 13.43 0.63 -2.61
N LEU A 46 13.04 0.75 -1.34
CA LEU A 46 11.75 1.35 -0.98
C LEU A 46 11.68 2.84 -1.34
N ARG A 47 12.77 3.61 -1.24
CA ARG A 47 12.76 5.03 -1.68
C ARG A 47 12.33 5.19 -3.13
N HIS A 48 12.77 4.29 -4.01
CA HIS A 48 12.35 4.31 -5.40
C HIS A 48 10.84 4.06 -5.53
N ARG A 49 10.30 3.07 -4.79
CA ARG A 49 8.86 2.77 -4.76
C ARG A 49 8.03 3.91 -4.19
N PHE A 50 8.43 4.47 -3.05
CA PHE A 50 7.77 5.62 -2.43
C PHE A 50 7.74 6.84 -3.35
N LYS A 51 8.85 7.13 -4.04
CA LYS A 51 8.90 8.21 -5.03
C LYS A 51 7.92 7.99 -6.17
N SER A 52 7.83 6.75 -6.67
CA SER A 52 6.87 6.39 -7.73
C SER A 52 5.42 6.56 -7.25
N LEU A 53 5.07 5.99 -6.10
CA LEU A 53 3.73 6.09 -5.51
C LEU A 53 3.33 7.54 -5.18
N SER A 54 4.30 8.36 -4.74
CA SER A 54 4.07 9.79 -4.46
C SER A 54 3.85 10.58 -5.75
N SER A 55 4.59 10.27 -6.82
CA SER A 55 4.42 10.92 -8.12
C SER A 55 3.04 10.68 -8.73
N GLU A 56 2.42 9.53 -8.42
CA GLU A 56 1.07 9.17 -8.83
C GLU A 56 0.00 9.56 -7.80
N LYS A 57 0.38 10.24 -6.71
CA LYS A 57 -0.47 10.72 -5.62
C LYS A 57 -1.14 9.64 -4.76
N TYR A 58 -0.73 8.38 -4.88
CA TYR A 58 -1.16 7.34 -3.94
C TYR A 58 -0.61 7.60 -2.53
N LEU A 59 0.61 8.13 -2.46
CA LEU A 59 1.21 8.64 -1.24
C LEU A 59 1.30 10.16 -1.27
N LEU A 60 0.92 10.78 -0.16
CA LEU A 60 1.06 12.21 0.08
C LEU A 60 2.28 12.42 0.97
N GLU A 61 3.35 12.92 0.36
CA GLU A 61 4.59 13.25 1.05
C GLU A 61 4.45 14.59 1.78
N THR A 62 4.85 14.64 3.05
CA THR A 62 5.04 15.88 3.80
C THR A 62 6.46 15.92 4.33
N LYS A 63 7.16 17.05 4.16
CA LYS A 63 8.48 17.24 4.76
C LYS A 63 8.31 17.75 6.18
N ASN A 64 8.84 17.00 7.13
CA ASN A 64 8.93 17.40 8.54
C ASN A 64 10.40 17.54 8.92
N ASN A 65 10.87 18.78 9.09
CA ASN A 65 12.28 19.13 9.26
C ASN A 65 13.16 18.54 8.13
N ASN A 66 13.97 17.52 8.45
CA ASN A 66 14.89 16.84 7.54
C ASN A 66 14.39 15.47 7.03
N HIS A 67 13.17 15.06 7.41
CA HIS A 67 12.63 13.75 7.03
C HIS A 67 11.31 13.90 6.26
N SER A 68 11.15 13.07 5.24
CA SER A 68 9.87 12.91 4.55
C SER A 68 9.01 11.90 5.30
N VAL A 69 7.80 12.31 5.63
CA VAL A 69 6.77 11.44 6.21
C VAL A 69 5.64 11.26 5.21
N PHE A 70 4.99 10.09 5.26
CA PHE A 70 4.02 9.69 4.25
C PHE A 70 2.67 9.36 4.88
N ARG A 71 1.62 9.65 4.10
CA ARG A 71 0.25 9.19 4.35
C ARG A 71 -0.38 8.78 3.03
N ILE A 72 -1.43 7.98 3.07
CA ILE A 72 -2.20 7.64 1.87
C ILE A 72 -3.11 8.79 1.43
N ASP A 73 -3.49 8.80 0.15
CA ASP A 73 -4.60 9.62 -0.34
C ASP A 73 -5.93 8.87 -0.17
N ASN A 74 -6.71 9.28 0.83
CA ASN A 74 -8.03 8.70 1.15
C ASN A 74 -9.07 8.89 0.04
N ASN A 75 -8.81 9.71 -0.97
CA ASN A 75 -9.71 9.79 -2.13
C ASN A 75 -9.47 8.62 -3.09
N LEU A 76 -8.23 8.14 -3.19
CA LEU A 76 -7.82 7.12 -4.16
C LEU A 76 -7.76 5.73 -3.53
N ILE A 77 -7.46 5.63 -2.23
CA ILE A 77 -7.21 4.38 -1.54
C ILE A 77 -8.25 4.18 -0.46
N HIS A 78 -8.92 3.04 -0.50
CA HIS A 78 -9.96 2.66 0.44
C HIS A 78 -9.68 1.26 0.96
N PHE A 79 -9.98 1.03 2.24
CA PHE A 79 -9.89 -0.27 2.88
C PHE A 79 -11.25 -0.70 3.38
N GLY A 80 -11.51 -1.99 3.32
CA GLY A 80 -12.73 -2.52 3.93
C GLY A 80 -12.98 -4.00 3.66
N PRO A 81 -13.90 -4.58 4.43
CA PRO A 81 -14.31 -5.96 4.26
C PRO A 81 -15.17 -6.14 3.00
N GLU A 82 -14.91 -7.23 2.27
CA GLU A 82 -15.80 -7.84 1.25
C GLU A 82 -16.25 -6.94 0.08
N LEU A 83 -15.48 -5.92 -0.30
CA LEU A 83 -15.85 -5.00 -1.39
C LEU A 83 -17.25 -4.36 -1.26
N ARG A 84 -17.84 -4.35 -0.05
CA ARG A 84 -19.24 -3.92 0.16
C ARG A 84 -19.51 -2.47 -0.26
N PHE A 85 -18.45 -1.70 -0.49
CA PHE A 85 -18.49 -0.28 -0.82
C PHE A 85 -18.30 0.01 -2.33
N LEU A 86 -18.10 -1.01 -3.16
CA LEU A 86 -17.85 -0.83 -4.60
C LEU A 86 -19.15 -0.94 -5.40
N ASN A 87 -19.73 0.21 -5.70
CA ASN A 87 -20.76 0.35 -6.73
C ASN A 87 -20.09 0.57 -8.08
N VAL A 88 -20.08 -0.45 -8.94
CA VAL A 88 -19.61 -0.31 -10.32
C VAL A 88 -20.83 -0.20 -11.21
N GLY A 89 -21.06 0.97 -11.80
CA GLY A 89 -22.22 1.20 -12.67
C GLY A 89 -23.59 1.08 -11.98
N GLY A 90 -23.66 1.19 -10.65
CA GLY A 90 -24.90 1.09 -9.87
C GLY A 90 -25.24 -0.30 -9.34
N GLU A 91 -24.51 -1.34 -9.75
CA GLU A 91 -24.66 -2.68 -9.18
C GLU A 91 -23.60 -2.94 -8.09
N LYS A 92 -24.04 -3.57 -7.00
CA LYS A 92 -23.15 -4.06 -5.94
C LYS A 92 -22.41 -5.29 -6.45
N PHE A 93 -21.13 -5.15 -6.71
CA PHE A 93 -20.29 -6.26 -7.15
C PHE A 93 -19.76 -7.05 -5.94
N ILE A 94 -20.11 -8.34 -5.85
CA ILE A 94 -19.60 -9.26 -4.82
C ILE A 94 -18.82 -10.38 -5.51
N HIS A 95 -17.49 -10.38 -5.35
CA HIS A 95 -16.64 -11.44 -5.89
C HIS A 95 -16.58 -12.63 -4.94
N LYS A 96 -16.95 -13.83 -5.40
CA LYS A 96 -17.05 -15.06 -4.57
C LYS A 96 -15.76 -15.39 -3.81
N ASP A 97 -14.59 -15.20 -4.42
CA ASP A 97 -13.29 -15.50 -3.80
C ASP A 97 -12.74 -14.43 -2.84
N LEU A 98 -13.46 -13.31 -2.66
CA LEU A 98 -13.11 -12.22 -1.75
C LEU A 98 -14.16 -12.05 -0.65
N VAL A 99 -15.13 -12.98 -0.57
CA VAL A 99 -16.15 -12.99 0.46
C VAL A 99 -15.48 -13.27 1.81
N LYS A 100 -15.50 -12.26 2.69
CA LYS A 100 -14.89 -12.18 4.04
C LYS A 100 -13.45 -11.65 4.11
N ASP A 101 -12.77 -11.45 2.99
CA ASP A 101 -11.40 -10.92 3.01
C ASP A 101 -11.41 -9.41 3.34
N TYR A 102 -10.42 -8.96 4.10
CA TYR A 102 -10.11 -7.53 4.21
C TYR A 102 -9.33 -7.09 2.97
N CYS A 103 -9.86 -6.10 2.25
CA CYS A 103 -9.35 -5.71 0.94
C CYS A 103 -8.88 -4.26 0.93
N ILE A 104 -7.91 -4.00 0.06
CA ILE A 104 -7.54 -2.66 -0.40
C ILE A 104 -8.12 -2.44 -1.81
N ILE A 105 -8.71 -1.27 -1.99
CA ILE A 105 -9.28 -0.78 -3.24
C ILE A 105 -8.54 0.47 -3.64
N ILE A 106 -8.00 0.49 -4.86
CA ILE A 106 -7.20 1.60 -5.37
C ILE A 106 -7.80 2.09 -6.69
N TYR A 107 -8.26 3.32 -6.70
CA TYR A 107 -8.71 4.00 -7.90
C TYR A 107 -7.49 4.52 -8.67
N THR A 108 -7.35 4.05 -9.90
CA THR A 108 -6.32 4.48 -10.84
C THR A 108 -6.99 5.24 -11.99
N LYS A 109 -6.22 5.89 -12.86
CA LYS A 109 -6.79 6.60 -14.02
C LYS A 109 -7.53 5.69 -15.00
N ASP A 110 -7.11 4.43 -15.09
CA ASP A 110 -7.58 3.47 -16.10
C ASP A 110 -8.55 2.42 -15.53
N GLY A 111 -8.84 2.48 -14.22
CA GLY A 111 -9.74 1.52 -13.57
C GLY A 111 -9.46 1.36 -12.08
N VAL A 112 -9.95 0.25 -11.52
CA VAL A 112 -9.88 -0.05 -10.09
C VAL A 112 -9.02 -1.29 -9.85
N VAL A 113 -8.04 -1.20 -8.96
CA VAL A 113 -7.25 -2.33 -8.48
C VAL A 113 -7.83 -2.81 -7.15
N ILE A 114 -8.07 -4.11 -7.05
CA ILE A 114 -8.59 -4.76 -5.85
C ILE A 114 -7.63 -5.87 -5.45
N LYS A 115 -7.19 -5.85 -4.19
CA LYS A 115 -6.31 -6.88 -3.61
C LYS A 115 -6.78 -7.28 -2.22
N SER A 116 -6.73 -8.58 -1.93
CA SER A 116 -6.97 -9.13 -0.58
C SER A 116 -5.70 -8.98 0.24
N LEU A 117 -5.81 -8.31 1.38
CA LEU A 117 -4.71 -8.15 2.34
C LEU A 117 -4.48 -9.44 3.12
N ASP A 118 -5.54 -10.20 3.44
CA ASP A 118 -5.42 -11.50 4.10
C ASP A 118 -4.59 -12.50 3.28
N LYS A 119 -4.77 -12.51 1.95
CA LYS A 119 -3.95 -13.34 1.05
C LYS A 119 -2.51 -12.85 0.95
N LEU A 120 -2.31 -11.53 1.02
CA LEU A 120 -0.98 -10.92 1.02
C LEU A 120 -0.22 -11.29 2.30
N GLU A 121 -0.86 -11.18 3.46
CA GLU A 121 -0.29 -11.58 4.75
C GLU A 121 0.10 -13.06 4.77
N LYS A 122 -0.78 -13.95 4.27
CA LYS A 122 -0.46 -15.39 4.16
C LYS A 122 0.79 -15.64 3.34
N LYS A 123 0.99 -14.89 2.25
CA LYS A 123 2.16 -15.01 1.37
C LYS A 123 3.47 -14.62 2.07
N TYR A 124 3.43 -13.63 2.96
CA TYR A 124 4.61 -13.17 3.71
C TYR A 124 4.81 -13.90 5.05
N SER A 125 3.79 -14.62 5.53
CA SER A 125 3.83 -15.42 6.77
C SER A 125 4.18 -16.90 6.54
N SER A 126 4.29 -17.33 5.27
CA SER A 126 4.67 -18.70 4.85
C SER A 126 6.15 -18.76 4.52
#